data_AF-A0A286TU09-F1
#
_entry.id   AF-A0A286TU09-F1
#
_cell.length_a   1.000
_cell.length_b   1.000
_cell.length_c   1.000
_cell.angle_alpha   90.00
_cell.angle_beta   90.00
_cell.angle_gamma   90.00
#
_symmetry.space_group_name_H-M   'P 1'
#
loop_
_entity.id
_entity.type
_entity.pdbx_description
1 polymer ?
#
loop_
_entity_poly.entity_id
_entity_poly.type
_entity_poly.pdbx_seq_one_letter_code
_entity_poly.pdbx_strand_id
1 'polypeptide(L)'
;MSRKILSITKPETILFVHKVVFICLVLAISMVLATQAQGDLIITPGDEVTSGNQTSNRAIIDKLITDGYISSAADSVYKQDVGGSESGVAAGSYETTFSNTSGDPEDALIEYVGTGAFISDAFALVKDGNHTPAWYGFDLSSSGLNWNGTESLSFEDFWPAGGAISHVEIFGSVSVPEPSLELLLGLSLIGLVGVGAVRKIKQKKVASC
;
A
#
# COMPACT_ATOMS: atom_id res chain seq x y z
N MET A 1 70.28 21.84 -1.33
CA MET A 1 69.10 21.34 -0.59
C MET A 1 68.00 22.39 -0.66
N SER A 2 66.95 22.18 -1.45
CA SER A 2 65.61 22.75 -1.21
C SER A 2 64.64 22.18 -2.23
N ARG A 3 63.79 21.22 -1.83
CA ARG A 3 62.71 20.70 -2.68
C ARG A 3 61.47 21.55 -2.41
N LYS A 4 61.09 22.39 -3.39
CA LYS A 4 59.79 23.07 -3.42
C LYS A 4 58.70 22.03 -3.67
N ILE A 5 57.86 21.78 -2.67
CA ILE A 5 56.64 20.98 -2.79
C ILE A 5 55.56 21.90 -3.37
N LEU A 6 55.24 21.77 -4.67
CA LEU A 6 54.09 22.44 -5.26
C LEU A 6 52.81 21.70 -4.85
N SER A 7 52.11 22.27 -3.88
CA SER A 7 50.71 21.94 -3.60
C SER A 7 49.84 22.64 -4.64
N ILE A 8 49.37 21.89 -5.64
CA ILE A 8 48.40 22.36 -6.63
C ILE A 8 47.11 21.56 -6.45
N THR A 9 46.25 22.00 -5.54
CA THR A 9 44.81 21.79 -5.67
C THR A 9 44.22 23.15 -6.01
N LYS A 10 43.93 23.36 -7.29
CA LYS A 10 43.29 24.60 -7.76
C LYS A 10 41.91 24.70 -7.09
N PRO A 11 41.59 25.83 -6.41
CA PRO A 11 40.37 25.99 -5.63
C PRO A 11 39.09 25.85 -6.48
N GLU A 12 39.18 26.07 -7.80
CA GLU A 12 38.06 25.95 -8.73
C GLU A 12 37.51 24.53 -8.87
N THR A 13 38.38 23.51 -8.72
CA THR A 13 37.98 22.09 -8.79
C THR A 13 37.15 21.64 -7.59
N ILE A 14 37.41 22.20 -6.41
CA ILE A 14 36.71 21.85 -5.16
C ILE A 14 35.29 22.44 -5.16
N LEU A 15 35.14 23.65 -5.69
CA LEU A 15 33.84 24.32 -5.79
C LEU A 15 32.89 23.61 -6.78
N PHE A 16 33.44 23.08 -7.88
CA PHE A 16 32.66 22.31 -8.87
C PHE A 16 32.12 21.00 -8.28
N VAL A 17 32.96 20.25 -7.55
CA VAL A 17 32.56 18.98 -6.92
C VAL A 17 31.48 19.19 -5.84
N HIS A 18 31.59 20.24 -5.01
CA HIS A 18 30.56 20.56 -4.01
C HIS A 18 29.21 20.90 -4.65
N LYS A 19 29.20 21.68 -5.73
CA LYS A 19 27.97 22.03 -6.44
C LYS A 19 27.30 20.81 -7.05
N VAL A 20 28.06 19.92 -7.68
CA VAL A 20 27.52 18.68 -8.27
C VAL A 20 26.99 17.74 -7.20
N VAL A 21 27.72 17.52 -6.10
CA VAL A 21 27.25 16.68 -4.99
C VAL A 21 26.00 17.25 -4.32
N PHE A 22 25.96 18.57 -4.11
CA PHE A 22 24.80 19.25 -3.54
C PHE A 22 23.57 19.16 -4.45
N ILE A 23 23.75 19.32 -5.77
CA ILE A 23 22.66 19.15 -6.75
C ILE A 23 22.15 17.69 -6.76
N CYS A 24 23.04 16.70 -6.74
CA CYS A 24 22.65 15.28 -6.65
C CYS A 24 21.91 14.95 -5.34
N LEU A 25 22.35 15.52 -4.21
CA LEU A 25 21.70 15.32 -2.91
C LEU A 25 20.29 15.95 -2.89
N VAL A 26 20.15 17.16 -3.45
CA VAL A 26 18.85 17.85 -3.55
C VAL A 26 17.90 17.13 -4.52
N LEU A 27 18.41 16.58 -5.63
CA LEU A 27 17.63 15.74 -6.54
C LEU A 27 17.20 14.41 -5.90
N ALA A 28 18.07 13.78 -5.11
CA ALA A 28 17.72 12.55 -4.39
C ALA A 28 16.68 12.79 -3.28
N ILE A 29 16.77 13.92 -2.57
CA ILE A 29 15.79 14.28 -1.52
C ILE A 29 14.43 14.65 -2.12
N SER A 30 14.40 15.28 -3.30
CA SER A 30 13.13 15.65 -3.97
C SER A 30 12.36 14.47 -4.56
N MET A 31 13.02 13.33 -4.83
CA MET A 31 12.34 12.10 -5.24
C MET A 31 11.66 11.34 -4.09
N VAL A 32 12.00 11.63 -2.83
CA VAL A 32 11.47 10.92 -1.64
C VAL A 32 10.08 11.44 -1.23
N LEU A 33 9.62 12.57 -1.78
CA LEU A 33 8.32 13.19 -1.45
C LEU A 33 7.27 13.07 -2.56
N ALA A 34 7.38 12.07 -3.44
CA ALA A 34 6.25 11.69 -4.28
C ALA A 34 5.21 10.96 -3.42
N THR A 35 4.33 11.71 -2.75
CA THR A 35 3.04 11.17 -2.29
C THR A 35 2.31 10.68 -3.53
N GLN A 36 2.28 9.37 -3.71
CA GLN A 36 1.50 8.75 -4.76
C GLN A 36 0.05 9.05 -4.38
N ALA A 37 -0.63 9.88 -5.17
CA ALA A 37 -2.09 9.91 -5.12
C ALA A 37 -2.52 8.52 -5.60
N GLN A 38 -2.76 7.61 -4.65
CA GLN A 38 -3.37 6.33 -4.97
C GLN A 38 -4.77 6.65 -5.50
N GLY A 39 -5.16 5.99 -6.58
CA GLY A 39 -6.53 6.09 -7.08
C GLY A 39 -7.50 5.65 -5.99
N ASP A 40 -8.72 6.14 -6.04
CA ASP A 40 -9.80 5.66 -5.19
C ASP A 40 -10.66 4.71 -6.02
N LEU A 41 -10.90 3.51 -5.50
CA LEU A 41 -11.82 2.55 -6.10
C LEU A 41 -13.20 2.75 -5.46
N ILE A 42 -14.10 3.35 -6.25
CA ILE A 42 -15.48 3.59 -5.83
C ILE A 42 -16.30 2.32 -6.03
N ILE A 43 -16.99 1.90 -4.98
CA ILE A 43 -17.84 0.74 -4.92
C ILE A 43 -19.23 1.20 -4.50
N THR A 44 -20.22 0.88 -5.31
CA THR A 44 -21.63 1.16 -5.02
C THR A 44 -22.40 -0.14 -4.89
N PRO A 45 -23.62 -0.13 -4.32
CA PRO A 45 -24.48 -1.30 -4.31
C PRO A 45 -24.84 -1.88 -5.68
N GLY A 46 -24.50 -1.24 -6.80
CA GLY A 46 -24.71 -1.75 -8.16
C GLY A 46 -23.50 -2.50 -8.73
N ASP A 47 -22.38 -2.53 -8.01
CA ASP A 47 -21.17 -3.30 -8.35
C ASP A 47 -21.16 -4.67 -7.66
N GLU A 48 -22.26 -5.05 -7.01
CA GLU A 48 -22.34 -6.25 -6.22
C GLU A 48 -22.33 -7.52 -7.09
N VAL A 49 -21.57 -8.52 -6.66
CA VAL A 49 -21.63 -9.85 -7.28
C VAL A 49 -22.64 -10.75 -6.57
N THR A 50 -22.98 -10.42 -5.33
CA THR A 50 -23.99 -11.14 -4.55
C THR A 50 -24.56 -10.27 -3.42
N SER A 51 -25.77 -10.59 -2.99
CA SER A 51 -26.45 -9.95 -1.87
C SER A 51 -27.39 -10.94 -1.18
N GLY A 52 -27.91 -10.58 -0.01
CA GLY A 52 -28.83 -11.44 0.70
C GLY A 52 -29.47 -10.82 1.93
N ASN A 53 -30.34 -11.62 2.56
CA ASN A 53 -31.15 -11.20 3.71
C ASN A 53 -30.75 -11.93 5.01
N GLN A 54 -29.69 -12.71 4.97
CA GLN A 54 -29.11 -13.34 6.15
C GLN A 54 -28.54 -12.26 7.07
N THR A 55 -28.93 -12.26 8.34
CA THR A 55 -28.48 -11.26 9.32
C THR A 55 -27.36 -11.77 10.23
N SER A 56 -27.14 -13.09 10.31
CA SER A 56 -26.04 -13.67 11.08
C SER A 56 -24.79 -13.86 10.22
N ASN A 57 -23.62 -13.46 10.74
CA ASN A 57 -22.34 -13.59 10.02
C ASN A 57 -22.10 -15.02 9.54
N ARG A 58 -22.46 -16.02 10.37
CA ARG A 58 -22.27 -17.42 10.01
C ARG A 58 -23.06 -17.81 8.77
N ALA A 59 -24.33 -17.40 8.68
CA ALA A 59 -25.17 -17.73 7.53
C ALA A 59 -24.73 -17.00 6.25
N ILE A 60 -24.21 -15.77 6.38
CA ILE A 60 -23.63 -15.02 5.26
C ILE A 60 -22.37 -15.74 4.75
N ILE A 61 -21.43 -16.06 5.64
CA ILE A 61 -20.17 -16.74 5.28
C ILE A 61 -20.45 -18.12 4.65
N ASP A 62 -21.34 -18.92 5.25
CA ASP A 62 -21.70 -20.23 4.70
C ASP A 62 -22.30 -20.10 3.29
N LYS A 63 -23.08 -19.04 3.02
CA LYS A 63 -23.61 -18.73 1.68
C LYS A 63 -22.49 -18.31 0.72
N LEU A 64 -21.59 -17.41 1.11
CA LEU A 64 -20.47 -16.98 0.26
C LEU A 64 -19.56 -18.15 -0.12
N ILE A 65 -19.33 -19.08 0.81
CA ILE A 65 -18.58 -20.33 0.54
C ILE A 65 -19.36 -21.24 -0.42
N THR A 66 -20.65 -21.44 -0.17
CA THR A 66 -21.50 -22.33 -1.00
C THR A 66 -21.59 -21.83 -2.44
N ASP A 67 -21.70 -20.51 -2.61
CA ASP A 67 -21.79 -19.87 -3.92
C ASP A 67 -20.42 -19.74 -4.62
N GLY A 68 -19.32 -20.06 -3.91
CA GLY A 68 -17.97 -20.10 -4.47
C GLY A 68 -17.26 -18.75 -4.53
N TYR A 69 -17.76 -17.72 -3.85
CA TYR A 69 -17.13 -16.38 -3.82
C TYR A 69 -15.90 -16.34 -2.92
N ILE A 70 -15.94 -17.07 -1.81
CA ILE A 70 -14.80 -17.21 -0.90
C ILE A 70 -14.53 -18.69 -0.66
N SER A 71 -13.27 -19.05 -0.41
CA SER A 71 -12.93 -20.42 -0.06
C SER A 71 -13.33 -20.75 1.37
N SER A 72 -13.51 -22.03 1.70
CA SER A 72 -13.73 -22.47 3.08
C SER A 72 -12.53 -22.23 4.02
N ALA A 73 -11.37 -21.86 3.44
CA ALA A 73 -10.17 -21.47 4.15
C ALA A 73 -9.91 -19.95 4.07
N ALA A 74 -10.86 -19.17 3.51
CA ALA A 74 -10.72 -17.73 3.45
C ALA A 74 -10.85 -17.16 4.86
N ASP A 75 -9.79 -16.49 5.30
CA ASP A 75 -9.77 -15.80 6.57
C ASP A 75 -10.28 -14.37 6.38
N SER A 76 -11.02 -13.88 7.38
CA SER A 76 -11.30 -12.45 7.53
C SER A 76 -9.99 -11.76 7.91
N VAL A 77 -9.46 -10.97 6.98
CA VAL A 77 -8.15 -10.30 7.16
C VAL A 77 -8.30 -8.88 7.67
N TYR A 78 -9.43 -8.24 7.40
CA TYR A 78 -9.76 -6.92 7.89
C TYR A 78 -11.26 -6.82 8.16
N LYS A 79 -11.62 -6.18 9.27
CA LYS A 79 -13.00 -5.92 9.64
C LYS A 79 -13.09 -4.66 10.49
N GLN A 80 -14.12 -3.88 10.25
CA GLN A 80 -14.52 -2.77 11.10
C GLN A 80 -16.04 -2.74 11.28
N ASP A 81 -16.49 -2.57 12.53
CA ASP A 81 -17.88 -2.30 12.88
C ASP A 81 -18.03 -0.79 13.16
N VAL A 82 -19.19 -0.21 12.86
CA VAL A 82 -19.45 1.21 13.17
C VAL A 82 -19.40 1.43 14.69
N GLY A 83 -18.53 2.33 15.14
CA GLY A 83 -18.29 2.59 16.56
C GLY A 83 -17.50 1.47 17.28
N GLY A 84 -16.99 0.49 16.52
CA GLY A 84 -16.13 -0.58 17.00
C GLY A 84 -14.64 -0.26 16.89
N SER A 85 -13.81 -1.30 17.02
CA SER A 85 -12.37 -1.24 16.77
C SER A 85 -12.02 -2.15 15.62
N GLU A 86 -11.05 -1.74 14.80
CA GLU A 86 -10.56 -2.54 13.69
C GLU A 86 -10.02 -3.88 14.19
N SER A 87 -10.25 -4.93 13.40
CA SER A 87 -9.79 -6.29 13.72
C SER A 87 -9.39 -7.05 12.47
N GLY A 88 -8.67 -8.16 12.67
CA GLY A 88 -8.05 -8.93 11.60
C GLY A 88 -6.54 -8.71 11.54
N VAL A 89 -5.86 -9.58 10.79
CA VAL A 89 -4.39 -9.56 10.64
C VAL A 89 -3.89 -8.30 9.93
N ALA A 90 -4.73 -7.64 9.14
CA ALA A 90 -4.42 -6.42 8.42
C ALA A 90 -4.90 -5.14 9.15
N ALA A 91 -5.51 -5.24 10.34
CA ALA A 91 -6.07 -4.08 11.05
C ALA A 91 -5.08 -2.92 11.29
N GLY A 92 -3.78 -3.22 11.45
CA GLY A 92 -2.75 -2.19 11.63
C GLY A 92 -2.26 -1.53 10.33
N SER A 93 -2.69 -2.02 9.17
CA SER A 93 -2.32 -1.49 7.85
C SER A 93 -3.41 -0.65 7.19
N TYR A 94 -4.64 -0.69 7.72
CA TYR A 94 -5.80 -0.03 7.13
C TYR A 94 -6.60 0.73 8.17
N GLU A 95 -7.23 1.82 7.74
CA GLU A 95 -8.11 2.64 8.56
C GLU A 95 -9.46 2.77 7.85
N THR A 96 -10.57 2.70 8.61
CA THR A 96 -11.91 2.89 8.04
C THR A 96 -12.56 4.12 8.64
N THR A 97 -13.06 5.00 7.77
CA THR A 97 -13.91 6.14 8.17
C THR A 97 -15.32 5.93 7.63
N PHE A 98 -16.31 5.93 8.52
CA PHE A 98 -17.73 5.95 8.13
C PHE A 98 -18.21 7.39 8.02
N SER A 99 -18.92 7.71 6.94
CA SER A 99 -19.40 9.06 6.62
C SER A 99 -20.92 9.10 6.42
N ASN A 100 -21.45 10.32 6.26
CA ASN A 100 -22.87 10.68 6.34
C ASN A 100 -23.42 10.78 7.78
N THR A 101 -24.72 10.59 7.98
CA THR A 101 -25.40 10.91 9.24
C THR A 101 -24.76 10.15 10.39
N SER A 102 -24.31 10.86 11.43
CA SER A 102 -23.63 10.26 12.59
C SER A 102 -24.56 9.27 13.30
N GLY A 103 -24.35 7.97 13.05
CA GLY A 103 -25.15 6.86 13.60
C GLY A 103 -25.81 6.00 12.53
N ASP A 104 -26.01 6.55 11.33
CA ASP A 104 -26.61 5.89 10.18
C ASP A 104 -25.75 6.18 8.92
N PRO A 105 -24.49 5.70 8.86
CA PRO A 105 -23.62 6.00 7.74
C PRO A 105 -24.04 5.24 6.48
N GLU A 106 -24.15 5.94 5.36
CA GLU A 106 -24.41 5.33 4.04
C GLU A 106 -23.10 5.12 3.26
N ASP A 107 -22.00 5.70 3.74
CA ASP A 107 -20.68 5.65 3.10
C ASP A 107 -19.60 5.13 4.06
N ALA A 108 -18.60 4.45 3.51
CA ALA A 108 -17.41 4.03 4.23
C ALA A 108 -16.16 4.17 3.34
N LEU A 109 -15.07 4.70 3.89
CA LEU A 109 -13.79 4.79 3.22
C LEU A 109 -12.78 3.89 3.93
N ILE A 110 -12.20 2.92 3.23
CA ILE A 110 -11.09 2.10 3.73
C ILE A 110 -9.79 2.54 3.07
N GLU A 111 -8.84 3.03 3.86
CA GLU A 111 -7.56 3.53 3.39
C GLU A 111 -6.41 2.64 3.83
N TYR A 112 -5.43 2.43 2.96
CA TYR A 112 -4.18 1.79 3.33
C TYR A 112 -3.23 2.83 3.95
N VAL A 113 -3.10 2.79 5.28
CA VAL A 113 -2.23 3.70 6.06
C VAL A 113 -0.88 3.07 6.42
N GLY A 114 -0.69 1.80 6.05
CA GLY A 114 0.50 1.02 6.36
C GLY A 114 1.71 1.32 5.49
N THR A 115 2.87 0.82 5.93
CA THR A 115 4.09 0.70 5.10
C THR A 115 4.51 -0.77 4.91
N GLY A 116 3.59 -1.69 5.19
CA GLY A 116 3.84 -3.11 5.37
C GLY A 116 2.88 -3.97 4.57
N ALA A 117 2.33 -5.01 5.19
CA ALA A 117 1.50 -5.96 4.48
C ALA A 117 0.19 -5.33 3.97
N PHE A 118 -0.21 -5.70 2.75
CA PHE A 118 -1.45 -5.30 2.08
C PHE A 118 -2.28 -6.54 1.72
N ILE A 119 -3.55 -6.37 1.42
CA ILE A 119 -4.50 -7.43 1.13
C ILE A 119 -4.48 -7.72 -0.38
N SER A 120 -4.61 -8.99 -0.76
CA SER A 120 -4.62 -9.49 -2.14
C SER A 120 -5.64 -10.63 -2.27
N ASP A 121 -6.10 -10.88 -3.50
CA ASP A 121 -7.14 -11.88 -3.80
C ASP A 121 -8.35 -11.75 -2.88
N ALA A 122 -8.95 -10.55 -2.91
CA ALA A 122 -9.85 -10.10 -1.87
C ALA A 122 -11.33 -10.21 -2.26
N PHE A 123 -12.18 -10.34 -1.24
CA PHE A 123 -13.63 -10.24 -1.34
C PHE A 123 -14.14 -9.34 -0.21
N ALA A 124 -14.90 -8.30 -0.55
CA ALA A 124 -15.47 -7.39 0.44
C ALA A 124 -16.93 -7.72 0.75
N LEU A 125 -17.32 -7.53 2.00
CA LEU A 125 -18.65 -7.70 2.53
C LEU A 125 -19.06 -6.42 3.26
N VAL A 126 -20.16 -5.81 2.84
CA VAL A 126 -20.76 -4.63 3.50
C VAL A 126 -22.12 -5.03 4.04
N LYS A 127 -22.41 -4.68 5.29
CA LYS A 127 -23.66 -5.06 5.95
C LYS A 127 -24.36 -3.85 6.56
N ASP A 128 -25.68 -3.95 6.62
CA ASP A 128 -26.55 -3.11 7.44
C ASP A 128 -27.08 -3.93 8.63
N GLY A 129 -27.60 -5.13 8.36
CA GLY A 129 -28.06 -6.09 9.38
C GLY A 129 -29.55 -6.01 9.75
N ASN A 130 -30.28 -4.99 9.32
CA ASN A 130 -31.72 -4.81 9.53
C ASN A 130 -32.48 -4.22 8.31
N HIS A 131 -31.87 -4.21 7.12
CA HIS A 131 -32.47 -3.79 5.86
C HIS A 131 -32.59 -4.95 4.86
N THR A 132 -33.27 -4.73 3.74
CA THR A 132 -33.38 -5.67 2.61
C THR A 132 -32.85 -5.01 1.32
N PRO A 133 -31.74 -5.49 0.74
CA PRO A 133 -30.89 -6.58 1.21
C PRO A 133 -30.17 -6.21 2.52
N ALA A 134 -29.84 -7.21 3.33
CA ALA A 134 -29.15 -7.02 4.62
C ALA A 134 -27.63 -6.85 4.47
N TRP A 135 -27.09 -7.26 3.32
CA TRP A 135 -25.67 -7.20 2.98
C TRP A 135 -25.42 -7.28 1.47
N TYR A 136 -24.26 -6.77 1.06
CA TYR A 136 -23.72 -6.81 -0.30
C TYR A 136 -22.31 -7.40 -0.28
N GLY A 137 -21.97 -8.18 -1.31
CA GLY A 137 -20.66 -8.80 -1.49
C GLY A 137 -20.04 -8.40 -2.83
N PHE A 138 -18.73 -8.13 -2.79
CA PHE A 138 -17.97 -7.57 -3.90
C PHE A 138 -16.70 -8.38 -4.16
N ASP A 139 -16.47 -8.75 -5.41
CA ASP A 139 -15.23 -9.38 -5.84
C ASP A 139 -14.16 -8.32 -6.10
N LEU A 140 -13.21 -8.19 -5.17
CA LEU A 140 -12.09 -7.26 -5.26
C LEU A 140 -10.88 -7.87 -5.98
N SER A 141 -10.95 -9.15 -6.37
CA SER A 141 -9.85 -9.83 -7.05
C SER A 141 -9.60 -9.26 -8.45
N SER A 142 -8.50 -9.69 -9.06
CA SER A 142 -8.17 -9.35 -10.45
C SER A 142 -9.24 -9.75 -11.48
N SER A 143 -10.17 -10.64 -11.12
CA SER A 143 -11.29 -11.05 -11.99
C SER A 143 -12.54 -10.19 -11.82
N GLY A 144 -12.64 -9.43 -10.73
CA GLY A 144 -13.74 -8.52 -10.43
C GLY A 144 -13.31 -7.06 -10.61
N LEU A 145 -13.23 -6.33 -9.49
CA LEU A 145 -12.90 -4.90 -9.46
C LEU A 145 -11.40 -4.60 -9.57
N ASN A 146 -10.54 -5.63 -9.58
CA ASN A 146 -9.09 -5.52 -9.74
C ASN A 146 -8.44 -4.59 -8.71
N TRP A 147 -8.85 -4.73 -7.44
CA TRP A 147 -8.30 -3.97 -6.35
C TRP A 147 -6.84 -4.34 -6.10
N ASN A 148 -5.96 -3.34 -6.04
CA ASN A 148 -4.52 -3.59 -5.86
C ASN A 148 -4.11 -3.78 -4.38
N GLY A 149 -5.05 -3.66 -3.45
CA GLY A 149 -4.81 -3.82 -2.02
C GLY A 149 -4.30 -2.58 -1.30
N THR A 150 -3.83 -1.56 -2.01
CA THR A 150 -3.27 -0.33 -1.44
C THR A 150 -4.00 0.93 -1.86
N GLU A 151 -4.81 0.87 -2.92
CA GLU A 151 -5.73 1.94 -3.28
C GLU A 151 -6.88 2.02 -2.27
N SER A 152 -7.40 3.23 -2.08
CA SER A 152 -8.54 3.44 -1.19
C SER A 152 -9.78 2.75 -1.76
N LEU A 153 -10.63 2.26 -0.87
CA LEU A 153 -11.95 1.73 -1.21
C LEU A 153 -13.01 2.69 -0.67
N SER A 154 -13.70 3.39 -1.57
CA SER A 154 -14.84 4.25 -1.22
C SER A 154 -16.14 3.48 -1.47
N PHE A 155 -16.82 3.09 -0.40
CA PHE A 155 -18.16 2.52 -0.43
C PHE A 155 -19.17 3.66 -0.38
N GLU A 156 -19.96 3.84 -1.42
CA GLU A 156 -20.84 5.01 -1.59
C GLU A 156 -22.30 4.60 -1.85
N ASP A 157 -23.23 5.41 -1.35
CA ASP A 157 -24.68 5.32 -1.62
C ASP A 157 -25.31 3.98 -1.16
N PHE A 158 -24.87 3.43 -0.02
CA PHE A 158 -25.46 2.20 0.53
C PHE A 158 -26.78 2.49 1.27
N TRP A 159 -27.86 1.82 0.84
CA TRP A 159 -29.20 1.92 1.42
C TRP A 159 -29.80 3.35 1.46
N PRO A 160 -29.85 4.09 0.34
CA PRO A 160 -30.23 5.51 0.31
C PRO A 160 -31.71 5.78 0.63
N ALA A 161 -32.53 4.74 0.77
CA ALA A 161 -33.96 4.82 1.09
C ALA A 161 -34.27 4.41 2.54
N GLY A 162 -33.25 4.34 3.40
CA GLY A 162 -33.32 3.88 4.77
C GLY A 162 -32.46 2.64 4.97
N GLY A 163 -31.66 2.66 6.02
CA GLY A 163 -30.58 1.71 6.28
C GLY A 163 -29.27 2.46 6.51
N ALA A 164 -28.26 1.75 6.98
CA ALA A 164 -26.95 2.26 7.27
C ALA A 164 -25.95 1.11 7.25
N ILE A 165 -24.75 1.38 6.73
CA ILE A 165 -23.60 0.51 6.93
C ILE A 165 -23.41 0.36 8.45
N SER A 166 -23.39 -0.88 8.93
CA SER A 166 -23.03 -1.22 10.31
C SER A 166 -21.69 -1.93 10.40
N HIS A 167 -21.21 -2.47 9.27
CA HIS A 167 -20.06 -3.33 9.23
C HIS A 167 -19.47 -3.47 7.83
N VAL A 168 -18.13 -3.43 7.76
CA VAL A 168 -17.34 -3.78 6.58
C VAL A 168 -16.33 -4.88 6.93
N GLU A 169 -16.17 -5.85 6.05
CA GLU A 169 -15.25 -6.97 6.22
C GLU A 169 -14.61 -7.35 4.88
N ILE A 170 -13.31 -7.65 4.92
CA ILE A 170 -12.54 -8.09 3.76
C ILE A 170 -11.96 -9.47 4.06
N PHE A 171 -12.26 -10.41 3.18
CA PHE A 171 -11.65 -11.74 3.12
C PHE A 171 -10.54 -11.71 2.08
N GLY A 172 -9.45 -12.43 2.31
CA GLY A 172 -8.38 -12.52 1.33
C GLY A 172 -7.07 -13.02 1.90
N SER A 173 -5.98 -12.76 1.16
CA SER A 173 -4.62 -13.11 1.54
C SER A 173 -3.83 -11.86 1.90
N VAL A 174 -3.03 -11.93 2.95
CA VAL A 174 -2.09 -10.85 3.31
C VAL A 174 -0.77 -11.05 2.58
N SER A 175 -0.43 -10.09 1.73
CA SER A 175 0.83 -10.01 0.98
C SER A 175 1.75 -8.98 1.64
N VAL A 176 3.02 -9.32 1.81
CA VAL A 176 4.02 -8.39 2.35
C VAL A 176 4.85 -7.87 1.16
N PRO A 177 5.09 -6.55 1.05
CA PRO A 177 6.01 -6.01 0.06
C PRO A 177 7.34 -6.75 0.15
N GLU A 178 7.81 -7.29 -0.97
CA GLU A 178 9.12 -7.92 -1.01
C GLU A 178 10.17 -6.91 -0.53
N PRO A 179 11.05 -7.26 0.42
CA PRO A 179 12.12 -6.35 0.83
C PRO A 179 12.91 -6.03 -0.44
N SER A 180 13.05 -4.74 -0.76
CA SER A 180 13.58 -4.24 -2.04
C SER A 180 14.98 -4.79 -2.34
N LEU A 181 15.03 -5.99 -2.92
CA LEU A 181 16.25 -6.65 -3.39
C LEU A 181 16.88 -5.85 -4.53
N GLU A 182 16.08 -5.06 -5.24
CA GLU A 182 16.53 -4.12 -6.26
C GLU A 182 17.44 -3.03 -5.70
N LEU A 183 17.10 -2.47 -4.53
CA LEU A 183 17.94 -1.50 -3.84
C LEU A 183 19.24 -2.16 -3.39
N LEU A 184 19.16 -3.38 -2.86
CA LEU A 184 20.32 -4.16 -2.44
C LEU A 184 21.23 -4.49 -3.63
N LEU A 185 20.67 -4.89 -4.77
CA LEU A 185 21.39 -5.16 -6.02
C LEU A 185 22.02 -3.88 -6.57
N GLY A 186 21.27 -2.78 -6.65
CA GLY A 186 21.76 -1.47 -7.10
C GLY A 186 22.93 -0.96 -6.25
N LEU A 187 22.81 -1.04 -4.92
CA LEU A 187 23.89 -0.65 -4.00
C LEU A 187 25.10 -1.58 -4.09
N SER A 188 24.89 -2.89 -4.29
CA SER A 188 25.98 -3.86 -4.43
C SER A 188 26.85 -3.58 -5.67
N LEU A 189 26.22 -3.17 -6.78
CA LEU A 189 26.89 -2.83 -8.03
C LEU A 189 27.71 -1.53 -7.90
N ILE A 190 27.19 -0.53 -7.21
CA ILE A 190 27.91 0.73 -6.91
C ILE A 190 29.14 0.44 -6.04
N GLY A 191 29.01 -0.43 -5.03
CA GLY A 191 30.12 -0.88 -4.19
C GLY A 191 31.24 -1.56 -4.98
N LEU A 192 30.90 -2.43 -5.95
CA LEU A 192 31.88 -3.16 -6.75
C LEU A 192 32.64 -2.25 -7.72
N VAL A 193 31.96 -1.29 -8.36
CA VAL A 193 32.58 -0.32 -9.29
C VAL A 193 33.49 0.66 -8.54
N GLY A 194 33.06 1.13 -7.36
CA GLY A 194 33.85 2.05 -6.53
C GLY A 194 35.18 1.44 -6.06
N VAL A 195 35.16 0.17 -5.60
CA VAL A 195 36.38 -0.52 -5.14
C VAL A 195 37.36 -0.78 -6.30
N GLY A 196 36.86 -1.07 -7.50
CA GLY A 196 37.68 -1.27 -8.70
C GLY A 196 38.42 0.00 -9.17
N ALA A 197 37.74 1.15 -9.15
CA ALA A 197 38.32 2.44 -9.56
C ALA A 197 39.43 2.91 -8.61
N VAL A 198 39.26 2.71 -7.29
CA VAL A 198 40.27 3.07 -6.27
C VAL A 198 41.57 2.29 -6.45
N ARG A 199 41.50 1.01 -6.86
CA ARG A 199 42.70 0.19 -7.12
C ARG A 199 43.52 0.72 -8.30
N LYS A 200 42.90 1.21 -9.37
CA LYS A 200 43.63 1.78 -10.52
C LYS A 200 44.34 3.09 -10.21
N ILE A 201 43.79 3.90 -9.31
CA ILE A 201 44.41 5.17 -8.91
C ILE A 201 45.69 4.93 -8.08
N LYS A 202 45.73 3.90 -7.24
CA LYS A 202 46.95 3.55 -6.48
C LYS A 202 48.07 3.05 -7.39
N GLN A 203 47.79 2.25 -8.42
CA GLN A 203 48.85 1.72 -9.29
C GLN A 203 49.50 2.79 -10.17
N LYS A 204 48.77 3.83 -10.57
CA LYS A 204 49.33 4.94 -11.35
C LYS A 204 50.36 5.77 -10.57
N LYS A 205 50.35 5.70 -9.23
CA LYS A 205 51.28 6.43 -8.36
C LYS A 205 52.59 5.67 -8.10
N VAL A 206 52.65 4.37 -8.40
CA VAL A 206 53.82 3.51 -8.13
C VAL A 206 54.71 3.35 -9.36
N ALA A 207 54.19 3.58 -10.57
CA ALA A 207 54.95 3.47 -11.83
C ALA A 207 55.71 4.75 -12.25
N SER A 208 55.89 5.73 -11.34
CA SER A 208 56.63 6.98 -11.61
C SER A 208 57.76 7.26 -10.60
N CYS A 209 58.41 6.21 -10.11
CA CYS A 209 59.70 6.31 -9.42
C CYS A 209 60.79 5.61 -10.24
#